data_AF-A0A8J7KDT8-F1
#
_entry.id   AF-A0A8J7KDT8-F1
#
_cell.length_a   1.000
_cell.length_b   1.000
_cell.length_c   1.000
_cell.angle_alpha   90.00
_cell.angle_beta   90.00
_cell.angle_gamma   90.00
#
_symmetry.space_group_name_H-M   'P 1'
#
loop_
_entity.id
_entity.type
_entity.pdbx_description
1 polymer ?
#
loop_
_entity_poly.entity_id
_entity_poly.type
_entity_poly.pdbx_seq_one_letter_code
_entity_poly.pdbx_strand_id
1 'polypeptide(L)'
;MKSNEYVLERIKLLLQEQGKSYQDLSNDTGISKSSIDYMLSGERVMKPERLVAIEKALGTEVKDLMKVSETNGPLQVILRGELTNRQSKRAFEAVLFAIEDYITMKQVN
;
A
#
# COMPACT_ATOMS: atom_id res chain seq x y z
N MET A 1 15.70 8.15 1.92
CA MET A 1 15.32 7.05 1.00
C MET A 1 13.97 7.34 0.40
N LYS A 2 13.86 7.22 -0.92
CA LYS A 2 12.58 7.22 -1.62
C LYS A 2 11.83 5.93 -1.28
N SER A 3 10.49 5.95 -1.29
CA SER A 3 9.66 4.78 -0.93
C SER A 3 10.03 3.51 -1.73
N ASN A 4 10.46 3.66 -2.98
CA ASN A 4 10.89 2.55 -3.82
C ASN A 4 12.18 1.90 -3.31
N GLU A 5 13.20 2.69 -2.93
CA GLU A 5 14.48 2.17 -2.42
C GLU A 5 14.27 1.31 -1.17
N TYR A 6 13.37 1.75 -0.27
CA TYR A 6 13.04 0.99 0.93
C TYR A 6 12.44 -0.38 0.64
N VAL A 7 11.47 -0.43 -0.29
CA VAL A 7 10.85 -1.69 -0.70
C VAL A 7 11.90 -2.66 -1.23
N LEU A 8 12.82 -2.18 -2.07
CA LEU A 8 13.85 -3.02 -2.68
C LEU A 8 14.85 -3.54 -1.65
N GLU A 9 15.29 -2.69 -0.72
CA GLU A 9 16.15 -3.12 0.39
C GLU A 9 15.43 -4.13 1.30
N ARG A 10 14.15 -3.89 1.61
CA ARG A 10 13.36 -4.80 2.45
C ARG A 10 13.21 -6.18 1.82
N ILE A 11 12.95 -6.25 0.51
CA ILE A 11 12.90 -7.52 -0.23
C ILE A 11 14.25 -8.24 -0.19
N LYS A 12 15.36 -7.52 -0.39
CA LYS A 12 16.71 -8.11 -0.32
C LYS A 12 17.03 -8.66 1.07
N LEU A 13 16.68 -7.94 2.12
CA LEU A 13 16.85 -8.40 3.50
C LEU A 13 16.03 -9.66 3.78
N LEU A 14 14.76 -9.69 3.39
CA LEU A 14 13.90 -10.87 3.58
C LEU A 14 14.43 -12.10 2.85
N LEU A 15 14.96 -11.93 1.64
CA LEU A 15 15.60 -13.02 0.90
C LEU A 15 16.84 -13.54 1.64
N GLN A 16 17.67 -12.65 2.21
CA GLN A 16 18.82 -13.04 3.01
C GLN A 16 18.41 -13.75 4.31
N GLU A 17 17.42 -13.23 5.04
CA GLU A 17 16.88 -13.82 6.27
C GLU A 17 16.32 -15.23 6.03
N GLN A 18 15.70 -15.46 4.88
CA GLN A 18 15.13 -16.75 4.50
C GLN A 18 16.12 -17.67 3.76
N GLY A 19 17.35 -17.22 3.49
CA GLY A 19 18.33 -17.96 2.70
C GLY A 19 17.90 -18.24 1.25
N LYS A 20 16.96 -17.44 0.72
CA LYS A 20 16.41 -17.58 -0.64
C LYS A 20 17.24 -16.79 -1.65
N SER A 21 17.47 -17.39 -2.81
CA SER A 21 18.08 -16.72 -3.96
C SER A 21 17.04 -16.03 -4.84
N TYR A 22 17.49 -15.19 -5.78
CA TYR A 22 16.61 -14.63 -6.80
C TYR A 22 16.04 -15.70 -7.75
N GLN A 23 16.69 -16.85 -7.87
CA GLN A 23 16.14 -17.98 -8.63
C GLN A 23 14.95 -18.60 -7.89
N ASP A 24 15.02 -18.69 -6.56
CA ASP A 24 13.91 -19.21 -5.75
C ASP A 24 12.72 -18.25 -5.83
N LEU A 25 12.97 -16.94 -5.74
CA LEU A 25 11.93 -15.94 -5.93
C LEU A 25 11.33 -16.01 -7.35
N SER A 26 12.15 -16.29 -8.36
CA SER A 26 11.69 -16.49 -9.75
C SER A 26 10.72 -17.65 -9.86
N ASN A 27 11.07 -18.77 -9.23
CA ASN A 27 10.25 -19.98 -9.20
C ASN A 27 8.93 -19.76 -8.45
N ASP A 28 8.99 -19.10 -7.28
CA ASP A 28 7.82 -18.88 -6.41
C ASP A 28 6.82 -17.86 -7.01
N THR A 29 7.30 -16.88 -7.78
CA THR A 29 6.48 -15.79 -8.30
C THR A 29 6.07 -15.96 -9.77
N GLY A 30 6.71 -16.88 -10.50
CA GLY A 30 6.57 -17.01 -11.95
C GLY A 30 7.17 -15.84 -12.74
N ILE A 31 7.95 -14.97 -12.08
CA ILE A 31 8.65 -13.83 -12.70
C ILE A 31 10.02 -14.31 -13.15
N SER A 32 10.48 -13.92 -14.34
CA SER A 32 11.83 -14.31 -14.78
C SER A 32 12.91 -13.74 -13.85
N LYS A 33 13.98 -14.50 -13.61
CA LYS A 33 15.14 -14.05 -12.83
C LYS A 33 15.70 -12.72 -13.34
N SER A 34 15.80 -12.55 -14.66
CA SER A 34 16.25 -11.30 -15.30
C SER A 34 15.36 -10.11 -14.95
N SER A 35 14.05 -10.32 -14.88
CA SER A 35 13.11 -9.29 -14.47
C SER A 35 13.22 -8.99 -12.97
N ILE A 36 13.52 -9.99 -12.14
CA ILE A 36 13.76 -9.78 -10.70
C ILE A 36 15.03 -8.97 -10.48
N ASP A 37 16.14 -9.34 -11.14
CA ASP A 37 17.39 -8.59 -11.08
C ASP A 37 17.18 -7.13 -11.50
N TYR A 38 16.47 -6.93 -12.60
CA TYR A 38 16.16 -5.59 -13.10
C TYR A 38 15.25 -4.78 -12.17
N MET A 39 14.29 -5.41 -11.49
CA MET A 39 13.44 -4.72 -10.51
C MET A 39 14.24 -4.38 -9.25
N LEU A 40 15.08 -5.29 -8.78
CA LEU A 40 15.88 -5.13 -7.55
C LEU A 40 17.12 -4.26 -7.75
N SER A 41 17.49 -3.91 -8.98
CA SER A 41 18.52 -2.90 -9.27
C SER A 41 18.06 -1.48 -8.95
N GLY A 42 16.74 -1.24 -8.91
CA GLY A 42 16.17 0.07 -8.63
C GLY A 42 16.08 1.02 -9.82
N GLU A 43 16.40 0.55 -11.03
CA GLU A 43 16.26 1.35 -12.26
C GLU A 43 14.81 1.74 -12.58
N ARG A 44 13.82 0.96 -12.11
CA ARG A 44 12.39 1.27 -12.26
C ARG A 44 11.60 1.05 -10.98
N VAL A 45 10.51 1.80 -10.86
CA VAL A 45 9.50 1.59 -9.81
C VAL A 45 8.80 0.26 -10.05
N MET A 46 8.75 -0.58 -9.01
CA MET A 46 8.07 -1.87 -9.07
C MET A 46 6.55 -1.68 -9.19
N LYS A 47 5.92 -2.42 -10.11
CA LYS A 47 4.46 -2.38 -10.26
C LYS A 47 3.77 -3.04 -9.05
N PRO A 48 2.59 -2.55 -8.61
CA PRO A 48 1.85 -3.13 -7.49
C PRO A 48 1.57 -4.63 -7.62
N GLU A 49 1.20 -5.10 -8.82
CA GLU A 49 0.94 -6.51 -9.12
C GLU A 49 2.14 -7.42 -8.81
N ARG A 50 3.36 -6.92 -9.04
CA ARG A 50 4.61 -7.65 -8.79
C ARG A 50 4.94 -7.67 -7.30
N LEU A 51 4.61 -6.59 -6.59
CA LEU A 51 4.74 -6.50 -5.14
C LEU A 51 3.86 -7.54 -4.44
N VAL A 52 2.60 -7.70 -4.90
CA VAL A 52 1.67 -8.73 -4.42
C VAL A 52 2.15 -10.15 -4.74
N ALA A 53 2.80 -10.38 -5.89
CA ALA A 53 3.39 -11.69 -6.18
C ALA A 53 4.55 -12.01 -5.20
N ILE A 54 5.41 -11.02 -4.96
CA ILE A 54 6.56 -11.14 -4.07
C ILE A 54 6.14 -11.29 -2.61
N GLU A 55 5.09 -10.60 -2.15
CA GLU A 55 4.58 -10.73 -0.78
C GLU A 55 4.19 -12.19 -0.48
N LYS A 56 3.48 -12.83 -1.42
CA LYS A 56 3.03 -14.22 -1.30
C LYS A 56 4.20 -15.19 -1.27
N ALA A 57 5.21 -14.96 -2.13
CA ALA A 57 6.40 -15.80 -2.20
C ALA A 57 7.29 -15.68 -0.94
N LEU A 58 7.29 -14.53 -0.29
CA LEU A 58 8.10 -14.26 0.92
C LEU A 58 7.32 -14.46 2.22
N GLY A 59 6.01 -14.76 2.16
CA GLY A 59 5.17 -14.94 3.35
C GLY A 59 5.04 -13.66 4.19
N THR A 60 4.99 -12.50 3.53
CA THR A 60 4.88 -11.18 4.17
C THR A 60 3.68 -10.42 3.61
N GLU A 61 3.25 -9.34 4.26
CA GLU A 61 2.24 -8.44 3.72
C GLU A 61 2.87 -7.24 3.00
N VAL A 62 2.24 -6.75 1.93
CA VAL A 62 2.65 -5.55 1.18
C VAL A 62 2.89 -4.35 2.10
N LYS A 63 2.14 -4.21 3.20
CA LYS A 63 2.32 -3.15 4.20
C LYS A 63 3.68 -3.23 4.91
N ASP A 64 4.23 -4.43 5.09
CA ASP A 64 5.51 -4.68 5.77
C ASP A 64 6.71 -4.51 4.83
N LEU A 65 6.46 -4.60 3.51
CA LEU A 65 7.43 -4.29 2.45
C LEU A 65 7.54 -2.78 2.23
N MET A 66 6.48 -2.04 2.48
CA MET A 66 6.47 -0.60 2.36
C MET A 66 6.98 0.04 3.64
N LYS A 67 7.70 1.16 3.51
CA LYS A 67 7.92 2.03 4.65
C LYS A 67 6.57 2.65 4.95
N VAL A 68 5.80 2.04 5.84
CA VAL A 68 4.79 2.79 6.57
C VAL A 68 5.61 3.82 7.33
N SER A 69 5.76 5.02 6.75
CA SER A 69 5.91 6.19 7.60
C SER A 69 4.71 6.06 8.52
N GLU A 70 4.95 5.69 9.78
CA GLU A 70 3.98 5.87 10.84
C GLU A 70 3.47 7.28 10.62
N THR A 71 2.28 7.35 10.04
CA THR A 71 1.68 8.61 9.74
C THR A 71 1.16 9.00 11.10
N ASN A 72 2.02 9.64 11.88
CA ASN A 72 1.63 10.51 12.99
C ASN A 72 0.82 11.72 12.48
N GLY A 73 0.28 11.64 11.26
CA GLY A 73 -0.79 12.48 10.79
C GLY A 73 -2.11 12.01 11.41
N PRO A 74 -3.11 12.89 11.46
CA PRO A 74 -4.42 12.53 11.98
C PRO A 74 -4.98 11.32 11.24
N LEU A 75 -5.67 10.44 11.96
CA LEU A 75 -6.44 9.33 11.39
C LEU A 75 -7.37 9.89 10.29
N GLN A 76 -7.17 9.45 9.04
CA GLN A 76 -8.03 9.84 7.93
C GLN A 76 -8.99 8.69 7.59
N VAL A 77 -10.28 9.00 7.51
CA VAL A 77 -11.31 8.08 7.01
C VAL A 77 -11.62 8.46 5.57
N ILE A 78 -11.39 7.53 4.64
CA ILE A 78 -11.67 7.73 3.21
C ILE A 78 -12.93 6.94 2.85
N LEU A 79 -14.00 7.63 2.48
CA LEU A 79 -15.22 7.02 1.96
C LEU A 79 -15.14 6.93 0.42
N ARG A 80 -15.35 5.74 -0.15
CA ARG A 80 -15.33 5.51 -1.60
C ARG A 80 -16.66 4.95 -2.06
N GLY A 81 -17.19 5.46 -3.17
CA GLY A 81 -18.43 5.01 -3.78
C GLY A 81 -18.93 5.96 -4.86
N GLU A 82 -20.00 5.57 -5.56
CA GLU A 82 -20.64 6.39 -6.60
C GLU A 82 -22.08 6.71 -6.19
N LEU A 83 -22.47 7.98 -6.36
CA LEU A 83 -23.83 8.46 -6.10
C LEU A 83 -24.62 8.43 -7.40
N THR A 84 -25.41 7.38 -7.61
CA THR A 84 -26.05 7.11 -8.90
C THR A 84 -27.40 7.80 -9.08
N ASN A 85 -27.99 8.38 -8.03
CA ASN A 85 -29.26 9.09 -8.13
C ASN A 85 -29.36 10.32 -7.21
N ARG A 86 -30.39 11.16 -7.44
CA ARG A 86 -30.59 12.40 -6.69
C ARG A 86 -30.90 12.17 -5.21
N GLN A 87 -31.54 11.06 -4.88
CA GLN A 87 -31.88 10.70 -3.50
C GLN A 87 -30.62 10.30 -2.72
N SER A 88 -29.75 9.48 -3.29
CA SER A 88 -28.47 9.09 -2.69
C SER A 88 -27.56 10.30 -2.48
N LYS A 89 -27.53 11.24 -3.45
CA LYS A 89 -26.78 12.48 -3.30
C LYS A 89 -27.25 13.32 -2.10
N ARG A 90 -28.56 13.55 -2.00
CA ARG A 90 -29.15 14.30 -0.87
C ARG A 90 -28.92 13.63 0.48
N ALA A 91 -29.04 12.30 0.54
CA ALA A 91 -28.79 11.54 1.76
C ALA A 91 -27.33 11.67 2.20
N PHE A 92 -26.39 11.61 1.27
CA PHE A 92 -24.97 11.78 1.56
C PHE A 92 -24.63 13.19 2.02
N GLU A 93 -25.18 14.22 1.37
CA GLU A 93 -25.04 15.63 1.79
C GLU A 93 -25.57 15.86 3.20
N ALA A 94 -26.69 15.25 3.58
CA ALA A 94 -27.25 15.35 4.93
C ALA A 94 -26.33 14.73 5.99
N VAL A 95 -25.67 13.61 5.68
CA VAL A 95 -24.69 12.98 6.58
C VAL A 95 -23.45 13.86 6.74
N LEU A 96 -22.94 14.42 5.65
CA LEU A 96 -21.79 15.33 5.69
C LEU A 96 -22.09 16.56 6.56
N PHE A 97 -23.27 17.17 6.37
CA PHE A 97 -23.72 18.29 7.18
C PHE A 97 -23.80 17.94 8.67
N ALA A 98 -24.37 16.79 9.04
CA ALA A 98 -24.47 16.36 10.43
C ALA A 98 -23.10 16.14 11.09
N ILE A 99 -22.11 15.66 10.33
CA ILE A 99 -20.73 15.49 10.81
C ILE A 99 -20.10 16.87 11.06
N GLU A 100 -20.23 17.80 10.12
CA GLU A 100 -19.68 19.16 10.23
C GLU A 100 -20.29 19.94 11.41
N ASP A 101 -21.61 19.83 11.59
CA ASP A 101 -22.33 20.45 12.70
C ASP A 101 -21.85 19.91 14.05
N TYR A 102 -21.76 18.58 14.20
CA TYR A 102 -21.26 17.95 15.43
C TYR A 102 -19.82 18.36 15.78
N ILE A 103 -18.93 18.42 14.77
CA ILE A 103 -17.54 18.87 14.98
C ILE A 103 -17.51 20.32 15.45
N THR A 104 -18.32 21.19 14.84
CA THR A 104 -18.39 22.61 15.18
C THR A 104 -18.90 22.80 16.61
N MET A 105 -19.95 22.07 17.00
CA MET A 105 -20.49 22.11 18.38
C MET A 105 -19.49 21.62 19.43
N LYS A 106 -18.61 20.68 19.09
CA LYS A 106 -17.55 20.16 19.96
C LYS A 106 -16.36 21.10 20.12
N GLN A 107 -16.16 22.06 19.22
CA GLN A 107 -15.06 23.04 19.30
C GLN A 107 -15.42 24.32 20.07
N VAL A 108 -16.72 24.55 20.29
CA VAL A 108 -17.24 25.74 20.99
C VAL A 108 -17.43 25.49 22.51
N ASN A 109 -17.37 24.23 22.96
CA ASN A 109 -17.34 23.82 24.37
C ASN A 109 -15.94 23.41 24.81
#